data_AF-A0A0N4TZQ6-F1
#
_entry.id   AF-A0A0N4TZQ6-F1
#
_cell.length_a   1.000
_cell.length_b   1.000
_cell.length_c   1.000
_cell.angle_alpha   90.00
_cell.angle_beta   90.00
_cell.angle_gamma   90.00
#
_symmetry.space_group_name_H-M   'P 1'
#
loop_
_entity.id
_entity.type
_entity.pdbx_description
1 polymer ?
#
loop_
_entity_poly.entity_id
_entity_poly.type
_entity_poly.pdbx_seq_one_letter_code
_entity_poly.pdbx_strand_id
1 'polypeptide(L)'
;MLGAPEIAFPRVNALSFWFTFVALLMVYQSFFIGGGPGIEGQPEVSLDVIILGLHTVGIGSLLGAINFIVTTQNMRSVAVTLDQAMLSVPVLAGSLLFLLFDRNFNTSFYDTKNGGNPLLYQHLFWFFGHPEVYVIILPVFGIISEAVLFLTDKDRLFGQTSMTFASIWIAVLGTSVWGHHIYTAGLDIDTRTYFRAATIIIAIPRAVKIFNWLDVVLHDTYYVVAHFHYTLSLGAVYGIFCGFCLWLPYMYGISFDGSLMIAIFFCFFIGTNITFFPMHFAGIQGMPRKVLDYPDCYSIFQVFSSLGSVITFIGFILFNYLMIDSIFFSRFLGISFYNGHSPSYISNVPPLPDSFLEEILGFDIVVLVMIEIL
;
A
#
# COMPACT_ATOMS: atom_id res chain seq x y z
N MET A 1 15.56 -14.60 -3.67
CA MET A 1 16.37 -13.56 -2.98
C MET A 1 17.04 -14.04 -1.69
N LEU A 2 16.31 -14.50 -0.66
CA LEU A 2 16.88 -14.77 0.68
C LEU A 2 17.49 -16.17 0.87
N GLY A 3 16.94 -17.20 0.21
CA GLY A 3 17.41 -18.59 0.34
C GLY A 3 16.99 -19.30 1.64
N ALA A 4 16.11 -18.70 2.44
CA ALA A 4 15.59 -19.33 3.66
C ALA A 4 14.50 -20.37 3.34
N PRO A 5 14.46 -21.52 4.07
CA PRO A 5 13.43 -22.55 3.87
C PRO A 5 12.05 -22.10 4.34
N GLU A 6 12.00 -21.28 5.38
CA GLU A 6 10.77 -20.74 5.93
C GLU A 6 11.02 -19.34 6.53
N ILE A 7 9.96 -18.68 6.96
CA ILE A 7 9.99 -17.44 7.76
C ILE A 7 10.25 -17.76 9.24
N ALA A 8 10.77 -16.78 10.00
CA ALA A 8 11.20 -16.97 11.38
C ALA A 8 10.08 -17.45 12.32
N PHE A 9 8.86 -16.92 12.14
CA PHE A 9 7.70 -17.27 12.97
C PHE A 9 6.50 -17.72 12.10
N PRO A 10 6.46 -18.98 11.65
CA PRO A 10 5.42 -19.47 10.73
C PRO A 10 4.00 -19.35 11.31
N ARG A 11 3.83 -19.66 12.60
CA ARG A 11 2.54 -19.55 13.30
C ARG A 11 2.07 -18.10 13.46
N VAL A 12 3.00 -17.18 13.70
CA VAL A 12 2.69 -15.74 13.79
C VAL A 12 2.27 -15.20 12.43
N ASN A 13 2.87 -15.69 11.35
CA ASN A 13 2.46 -15.35 9.98
C ASN A 13 1.06 -15.86 9.62
N ALA A 14 0.74 -17.10 10.00
CA ALA A 14 -0.61 -17.61 9.81
C ALA A 14 -1.62 -16.78 10.62
N LEU A 15 -1.26 -16.39 11.84
CA LEU A 15 -2.09 -15.56 12.70
C LEU A 15 -2.31 -14.15 12.11
N SER A 16 -1.30 -13.50 11.54
CA SER A 16 -1.45 -12.18 10.91
C SER A 16 -2.41 -12.19 9.72
N PHE A 17 -2.39 -13.27 8.92
CA PHE A 17 -3.38 -13.50 7.86
C PHE A 17 -4.80 -13.58 8.43
N TRP A 18 -5.02 -14.38 9.47
CA TRP A 18 -6.34 -14.54 10.07
C TRP A 18 -6.86 -13.25 10.72
N PHE A 19 -6.00 -12.47 11.37
CA PHE A 19 -6.38 -11.13 11.85
C PHE A 19 -6.84 -10.22 10.72
N THR A 20 -6.13 -10.21 9.59
CA THR A 20 -6.51 -9.42 8.41
C THR A 20 -7.87 -9.87 7.85
N PHE A 21 -8.11 -11.18 7.78
CA PHE A 21 -9.39 -11.72 7.32
C PHE A 21 -10.54 -11.38 8.27
N VAL A 22 -10.35 -11.50 9.59
CA VAL A 22 -11.35 -11.11 10.59
C VAL A 22 -11.63 -9.60 10.51
N ALA A 23 -10.60 -8.77 10.37
CA ALA A 23 -10.76 -7.32 10.20
C ALA A 23 -11.61 -6.97 8.98
N LEU A 24 -11.39 -7.66 7.84
CA LEU A 24 -12.21 -7.51 6.64
C LEU A 24 -13.69 -7.84 6.93
N LEU A 25 -13.96 -8.95 7.63
CA LEU A 25 -15.32 -9.34 8.00
C LEU A 25 -15.98 -8.29 8.92
N MET A 26 -15.25 -7.76 9.89
CA MET A 26 -15.76 -6.71 10.79
C MET A 26 -16.12 -5.44 10.03
N VAL A 27 -15.22 -4.96 9.17
CA VAL A 27 -15.48 -3.78 8.33
C VAL A 27 -16.66 -4.03 7.40
N TYR A 28 -16.76 -5.21 6.78
CA TYR A 28 -17.90 -5.56 5.94
C TYR A 28 -19.22 -5.58 6.73
N GLN A 29 -19.22 -6.18 7.91
CA GLN A 29 -20.39 -6.23 8.80
C GLN A 29 -20.85 -4.83 9.22
N SER A 30 -19.94 -3.87 9.40
CA SER A 30 -20.26 -2.51 9.81
C SER A 30 -21.25 -1.78 8.87
N PHE A 31 -21.26 -2.12 7.58
CA PHE A 31 -22.20 -1.56 6.61
C PHE A 31 -23.65 -2.02 6.83
N PHE A 32 -23.84 -3.15 7.51
CA PHE A 32 -25.16 -3.73 7.77
C PHE A 32 -25.67 -3.46 9.20
N ILE A 33 -24.86 -2.81 10.03
CA ILE A 33 -25.23 -2.44 11.39
C ILE A 33 -25.77 -1.00 11.38
N GLY A 34 -27.07 -0.87 11.62
CA GLY A 34 -27.76 0.42 11.66
C GLY A 34 -27.73 1.16 10.31
N GLY A 35 -27.29 2.42 10.28
CA GLY A 35 -27.22 3.26 9.06
C GLY A 35 -25.89 3.21 8.31
N GLY A 36 -24.94 2.38 8.77
CA GLY A 36 -23.59 2.32 8.21
C GLY A 36 -22.67 3.48 8.64
N PRO A 37 -21.43 3.49 8.17
CA PRO A 37 -20.42 4.47 8.57
C PRO A 37 -20.49 5.75 7.73
N GLY A 38 -20.36 6.92 8.37
CA GLY A 38 -20.15 8.20 7.66
C GLY A 38 -21.41 8.95 7.24
N ILE A 39 -22.60 8.55 7.72
CA ILE A 39 -23.81 9.38 7.63
C ILE A 39 -23.89 10.25 8.89
N GLU A 40 -23.94 11.57 8.73
CA GLU A 40 -24.14 12.50 9.85
C GLU A 40 -25.40 12.09 10.64
N GLY A 41 -25.22 11.77 11.93
CA GLY A 41 -26.32 11.51 12.87
C GLY A 41 -26.88 10.09 12.93
N GLN A 42 -26.19 9.05 12.42
CA GLN A 42 -26.63 7.64 12.54
C GLN A 42 -25.46 6.68 12.90
N PRO A 43 -25.76 5.46 13.38
CA PRO A 43 -25.72 4.98 14.76
C PRO A 43 -24.30 4.76 15.33
N GLU A 44 -24.20 4.84 16.66
CA GLU A 44 -22.94 4.75 17.42
C GLU A 44 -22.14 3.45 17.19
N VAL A 45 -22.82 2.34 16.92
CA VAL A 45 -22.16 1.01 16.91
C VAL A 45 -21.42 0.70 15.59
N SER A 46 -21.84 1.24 14.45
CA SER A 46 -21.21 0.92 13.15
C SER A 46 -19.77 1.43 13.06
N LEU A 47 -19.53 2.65 13.55
CA LEU A 47 -18.21 3.25 13.61
C LEU A 47 -17.30 2.50 14.59
N ASP A 48 -17.84 2.03 15.71
CA ASP A 48 -17.08 1.27 16.70
C ASP A 48 -16.60 -0.07 16.12
N VAL A 49 -17.44 -0.75 15.33
CA VAL A 49 -17.05 -1.97 14.61
C VAL A 49 -15.93 -1.69 13.61
N ILE A 50 -15.95 -0.55 12.90
CA ILE A 50 -14.82 -0.15 12.04
C ILE A 50 -13.57 0.13 12.85
N ILE A 51 -13.68 0.87 13.94
CA ILE A 51 -12.54 1.17 14.82
C ILE A 51 -11.90 -0.14 15.28
N LEU A 52 -12.71 -1.11 15.74
CA LEU A 52 -12.21 -2.42 16.16
C LEU A 52 -11.63 -3.23 14.99
N GLY A 53 -12.24 -3.16 13.80
CA GLY A 53 -11.70 -3.75 12.57
C GLY A 53 -10.32 -3.17 12.21
N LEU A 54 -10.15 -1.85 12.30
CA LEU A 54 -8.88 -1.17 12.06
C LEU A 54 -7.81 -1.53 13.10
N HIS A 55 -8.17 -1.71 14.37
CA HIS A 55 -7.25 -2.26 15.37
C HIS A 55 -6.85 -3.70 15.03
N THR A 56 -7.80 -4.51 14.59
CA THR A 56 -7.59 -5.93 14.27
C THR A 56 -6.62 -6.08 13.08
N VAL A 57 -6.79 -5.30 12.01
CA VAL A 57 -5.82 -5.29 10.89
C VAL A 57 -4.47 -4.70 11.31
N GLY A 58 -4.46 -3.70 12.20
CA GLY A 58 -3.22 -3.13 12.76
C GLY A 58 -2.40 -4.14 13.56
N ILE A 59 -3.05 -5.03 14.33
CA ILE A 59 -2.38 -6.14 15.01
C ILE A 59 -1.79 -7.12 13.98
N GLY A 60 -2.57 -7.47 12.96
CA GLY A 60 -2.11 -8.34 11.88
C GLY A 60 -0.87 -7.78 11.17
N SER A 61 -0.89 -6.51 10.79
CA SER A 61 0.23 -5.86 10.09
C SER A 61 1.49 -5.76 10.97
N LEU A 62 1.36 -5.48 12.27
CA LEU A 62 2.49 -5.44 13.21
C LEU A 62 3.13 -6.83 13.39
N LEU A 63 2.32 -7.89 13.54
CA LEU A 63 2.82 -9.26 13.64
C LEU A 63 3.56 -9.68 12.35
N GLY A 64 3.01 -9.30 11.19
CA GLY A 64 3.66 -9.52 9.90
C GLY A 64 4.99 -8.76 9.78
N ALA A 65 5.01 -7.47 10.11
CA ALA A 65 6.19 -6.63 10.09
C ALA A 65 7.33 -7.19 10.95
N ILE A 66 7.03 -7.54 12.21
CA ILE A 66 8.01 -8.15 13.14
C ILE A 66 8.57 -9.44 12.55
N ASN A 67 7.70 -10.30 12.02
CA ASN A 67 8.14 -11.56 11.43
C ASN A 67 9.04 -11.34 10.20
N PHE A 68 8.69 -10.40 9.31
CA PHE A 68 9.52 -10.07 8.16
C PHE A 68 10.89 -9.51 8.57
N ILE A 69 10.95 -8.59 9.54
CA ILE A 69 12.22 -8.02 10.01
C ILE A 69 13.11 -9.09 10.63
N VAL A 70 12.56 -9.93 11.52
CA VAL A 70 13.34 -11.00 12.16
C VAL A 70 13.83 -12.01 11.12
N THR A 71 12.98 -12.36 10.15
CA THR A 71 13.37 -13.24 9.03
C THR A 71 14.49 -12.62 8.20
N THR A 72 14.38 -11.35 7.79
CA THR A 72 15.38 -10.72 6.92
C THR A 72 16.69 -10.42 7.62
N GLN A 73 16.68 -10.18 8.94
CA GLN A 73 17.88 -9.88 9.72
C GLN A 73 18.58 -11.16 10.19
N ASN A 74 17.84 -12.15 10.70
CA ASN A 74 18.42 -13.33 11.33
C ASN A 74 18.56 -14.52 10.39
N MET A 75 17.75 -14.59 9.32
CA MET A 75 17.77 -15.70 8.35
C MET A 75 18.44 -15.29 7.02
N ARG A 76 19.28 -14.25 7.06
CA ARG A 76 20.05 -13.73 5.92
C ARG A 76 21.49 -13.45 6.30
N SER A 77 22.38 -13.49 5.30
CA SER A 77 23.57 -12.64 5.26
C SER A 77 23.22 -11.30 4.56
N VAL A 78 23.18 -10.22 5.33
CA VAL A 78 23.08 -8.80 4.87
C VAL A 78 21.76 -8.40 4.17
N ALA A 79 20.70 -8.12 4.96
CA ALA A 79 19.65 -7.17 4.58
C ALA A 79 19.58 -6.03 5.59
N VAL A 80 19.43 -4.82 5.09
CA VAL A 80 18.90 -3.70 5.87
C VAL A 80 17.45 -3.54 5.47
N THR A 81 16.52 -3.94 6.34
CA THR A 81 15.09 -3.62 6.20
C THR A 81 14.70 -2.67 7.31
N LEU A 82 14.23 -1.48 6.93
CA LEU A 82 13.57 -0.55 7.83
C LEU A 82 12.07 -0.59 7.51
N ASP A 83 11.27 -1.04 8.47
CA ASP A 83 9.82 -1.09 8.34
C ASP A 83 9.19 0.08 9.09
N GLN A 84 8.47 0.93 8.36
CA GLN A 84 7.77 2.08 8.95
C GLN A 84 6.50 1.66 9.68
N ALA A 85 5.90 0.51 9.37
CA ALA A 85 4.65 0.04 9.97
C ALA A 85 4.77 -0.10 11.49
N MET A 86 5.94 -0.49 12.00
CA MET A 86 6.21 -0.58 13.44
C MET A 86 6.18 0.76 14.16
N LEU A 87 6.48 1.86 13.47
CA LEU A 87 6.50 3.21 14.04
C LEU A 87 5.14 3.92 13.89
N SER A 88 4.44 3.70 12.78
CA SER A 88 3.22 4.43 12.44
C SER A 88 1.94 3.78 12.95
N VAL A 89 1.82 2.45 12.89
CA VAL A 89 0.58 1.71 13.24
C VAL A 89 0.17 1.90 14.71
N PRO A 90 1.09 1.87 15.71
CA PRO A 90 0.71 2.13 17.10
C PRO A 90 0.12 3.53 17.34
N VAL A 91 0.56 4.53 16.55
CA VAL A 91 0.04 5.90 16.65
C VAL A 91 -1.41 5.96 16.13
N LEU A 92 -1.74 5.27 15.04
CA LEU A 92 -3.13 5.14 14.60
C LEU A 92 -3.98 4.42 15.64
N ALA A 93 -3.49 3.29 16.18
CA ALA A 93 -4.21 2.53 17.19
C ALA A 93 -4.51 3.41 18.42
N GLY A 94 -3.54 4.20 18.90
CA GLY A 94 -3.77 5.17 19.98
C GLY A 94 -4.82 6.23 19.63
N SER A 95 -4.77 6.80 18.41
CA SER A 95 -5.75 7.78 17.94
C SER A 95 -7.18 7.21 17.89
N LEU A 96 -7.31 5.99 17.36
CA LEU A 96 -8.59 5.30 17.26
C LEU A 96 -9.11 4.86 18.64
N LEU A 97 -8.22 4.51 19.57
CA LEU A 97 -8.59 4.19 20.95
C LEU A 97 -9.12 5.42 21.69
N PHE A 98 -8.49 6.58 21.54
CA PHE A 98 -9.02 7.84 22.09
C PHE A 98 -10.41 8.16 21.54
N LEU A 99 -10.61 7.94 20.23
CA LEU A 99 -11.93 8.12 19.61
C LEU A 99 -12.95 7.13 20.19
N LEU A 100 -12.56 5.87 20.40
CA LEU A 100 -13.43 4.87 21.02
C LEU A 100 -13.79 5.24 22.47
N PHE A 101 -12.84 5.80 23.23
CA PHE A 101 -13.05 6.27 24.60
C PHE A 101 -13.97 7.48 24.67
N ASP A 102 -13.79 8.46 23.77
CA ASP A 102 -14.68 9.63 23.72
C ASP A 102 -16.13 9.23 23.43
N ARG A 103 -16.32 8.14 22.68
CA ARG A 103 -17.62 7.61 22.31
C ARG A 103 -18.27 6.76 23.39
N ASN A 104 -17.49 5.90 24.06
CA ASN A 104 -18.04 4.85 24.92
C ASN A 104 -17.75 5.01 26.42
N PHE A 105 -16.79 5.87 26.79
CA PHE A 105 -16.28 5.96 28.16
C PHE A 105 -16.29 7.39 28.73
N ASN A 106 -17.05 8.32 28.10
CA ASN A 106 -17.18 9.73 28.53
C ASN A 106 -15.84 10.47 28.69
N THR A 107 -14.82 10.11 27.90
CA THR A 107 -13.61 10.93 27.79
C THR A 107 -13.82 12.07 26.81
N SER A 108 -12.87 13.00 26.74
CA SER A 108 -12.96 14.19 25.89
C SER A 108 -11.62 14.57 25.27
N PHE A 109 -10.95 13.63 24.60
CA PHE A 109 -9.71 13.87 23.87
C PHE A 109 -9.92 14.81 22.67
N TYR A 110 -11.03 14.65 21.95
CA TYR A 110 -11.34 15.37 20.71
C TYR A 110 -12.56 16.30 20.82
N ASP A 111 -13.38 16.17 21.88
CA ASP A 111 -14.55 17.03 22.09
C ASP A 111 -14.18 18.43 22.60
N THR A 112 -14.39 19.45 21.76
CA THR A 112 -14.10 20.86 22.09
C THR A 112 -14.94 21.40 23.23
N LYS A 113 -16.14 20.86 23.48
CA LYS A 113 -17.02 21.32 24.58
C LYS A 113 -16.41 21.06 25.95
N ASN A 114 -15.60 20.01 26.05
CA ASN A 114 -14.96 19.55 27.29
C ASN A 114 -13.43 19.76 27.27
N GLY A 115 -12.93 20.64 26.41
CA GLY A 115 -11.51 21.02 26.35
C GLY A 115 -10.62 20.12 25.47
N GLY A 116 -11.20 19.16 24.76
CA GLY A 116 -10.51 18.35 23.75
C GLY A 116 -10.18 19.14 22.47
N ASN A 117 -9.34 18.57 21.61
CA ASN A 117 -8.90 19.22 20.38
C ASN A 117 -8.98 18.27 19.18
N PRO A 118 -9.91 18.48 18.22
CA PRO A 118 -10.00 17.69 16.99
C PRO A 118 -8.72 17.72 16.13
N LEU A 119 -7.90 18.77 16.23
CA LEU A 119 -6.62 18.86 15.52
C LEU A 119 -5.65 17.78 15.99
N LEU A 120 -5.74 17.32 17.24
CA LEU A 120 -4.94 16.21 17.76
C LEU A 120 -5.21 14.93 16.96
N TYR A 121 -6.48 14.62 16.68
CA TYR A 121 -6.84 13.46 15.85
C TYR A 121 -6.17 13.55 14.47
N GLN A 122 -6.20 14.74 13.85
CA GLN A 122 -5.58 14.92 12.53
C GLN A 122 -4.06 14.72 12.58
N HIS A 123 -3.36 15.23 13.60
CA HIS A 123 -1.93 14.98 13.76
C HIS A 123 -1.61 13.50 13.90
N LEU A 124 -2.31 12.78 14.79
CA LEU A 124 -2.06 11.35 15.02
C LEU A 124 -2.43 10.50 13.80
N PHE A 125 -3.58 10.79 13.19
CA PHE A 125 -4.04 10.10 11.99
C PHE A 125 -3.06 10.28 10.82
N TRP A 126 -2.59 11.50 10.56
CA TRP A 126 -1.69 11.75 9.44
C TRP A 126 -0.24 11.33 9.73
N PHE A 127 0.18 11.34 10.99
CA PHE A 127 1.46 10.73 11.39
C PHE A 127 1.51 9.24 11.02
N PHE A 128 0.37 8.56 11.04
CA PHE A 128 0.23 7.24 10.45
C PHE A 128 0.04 7.28 8.92
N GLY A 129 -0.94 8.05 8.45
CA GLY A 129 -1.45 7.95 7.09
C GLY A 129 -0.44 8.37 6.01
N HIS A 130 0.54 9.21 6.35
CA HIS A 130 1.59 9.56 5.39
C HIS A 130 2.70 8.50 5.26
N PRO A 131 3.27 7.94 6.34
CA PRO A 131 4.09 6.74 6.25
C PRO A 131 3.41 5.57 5.54
N GLU A 132 2.10 5.38 5.75
CA GLU A 132 1.35 4.25 5.16
C GLU A 132 1.43 4.22 3.62
N VAL A 133 1.36 5.38 2.96
CA VAL A 133 1.47 5.43 1.49
C VAL A 133 2.87 5.01 1.00
N TYR A 134 3.91 5.17 1.84
CA TYR A 134 5.25 4.69 1.53
C TYR A 134 5.41 3.19 1.81
N VAL A 135 4.79 2.67 2.86
CA VAL A 135 4.71 1.22 3.12
C VAL A 135 4.12 0.48 1.93
N ILE A 136 3.15 1.08 1.23
CA ILE A 136 2.54 0.51 0.02
C ILE A 136 3.47 0.61 -1.21
N ILE A 137 4.12 1.77 -1.44
CA ILE A 137 4.86 2.01 -2.69
C ILE A 137 6.28 1.41 -2.71
N LEU A 138 6.93 1.29 -1.55
CA LEU A 138 8.31 0.80 -1.47
C LEU A 138 8.45 -0.67 -1.93
N PRO A 139 7.56 -1.61 -1.55
CA PRO A 139 7.55 -2.96 -2.11
C PRO A 139 7.39 -2.94 -3.63
N VAL A 140 6.51 -2.07 -4.16
CA VAL A 140 6.28 -1.93 -5.60
C VAL A 140 7.53 -1.49 -6.35
N PHE A 141 8.35 -0.59 -5.80
CA PHE A 141 9.66 -0.27 -6.40
C PHE A 141 10.58 -1.47 -6.46
N GLY A 142 10.56 -2.34 -5.44
CA GLY A 142 11.27 -3.61 -5.45
C GLY A 142 10.75 -4.56 -6.55
N ILE A 143 9.43 -4.70 -6.68
CA ILE A 143 8.79 -5.53 -7.71
C ILE A 143 9.17 -5.08 -9.11
N ILE A 144 9.08 -3.79 -9.41
CA ILE A 144 9.45 -3.23 -10.72
C ILE A 144 10.94 -3.48 -10.98
N SER A 145 11.79 -3.26 -9.98
CA SER A 145 13.23 -3.51 -10.07
C SER A 145 13.54 -4.96 -10.44
N GLU A 146 12.87 -5.92 -9.82
CA GLU A 146 12.99 -7.34 -10.14
C GLU A 146 12.43 -7.69 -11.52
N ALA A 147 11.30 -7.10 -11.91
CA ALA A 147 10.74 -7.30 -13.24
C ALA A 147 11.69 -6.77 -14.33
N VAL A 148 12.35 -5.63 -14.12
CA VAL A 148 13.37 -5.12 -15.06
C VAL A 148 14.56 -6.07 -15.14
N LEU A 149 15.06 -6.59 -14.01
CA LEU A 149 16.15 -7.58 -14.04
C LEU A 149 15.77 -8.82 -14.84
N PHE A 150 14.58 -9.35 -14.56
CA PHE A 150 14.04 -10.53 -15.23
C PHE A 150 13.90 -10.31 -16.74
N LEU A 151 13.28 -9.21 -17.17
CA LEU A 151 13.02 -8.91 -18.58
C LEU A 151 14.29 -8.55 -19.37
N THR A 152 15.31 -7.99 -18.70
CA THR A 152 16.56 -7.59 -19.35
C THR A 152 17.65 -8.64 -19.30
N ASP A 153 17.39 -9.76 -18.63
CA ASP A 153 18.34 -10.86 -18.41
C ASP A 153 19.68 -10.39 -17.83
N LYS A 154 19.62 -9.55 -16.79
CA LYS A 154 20.80 -9.01 -16.11
C LYS A 154 20.90 -9.53 -14.69
N ASP A 155 22.13 -9.79 -14.26
CA ASP A 155 22.40 -10.27 -12.89
C ASP A 155 22.30 -9.16 -11.82
N ARG A 156 22.35 -7.89 -12.22
CA ARG A 156 22.36 -6.75 -11.28
C ARG A 156 21.74 -5.49 -11.85
N LEU A 157 21.13 -4.71 -10.95
CA LEU A 157 20.62 -3.39 -11.28
C LEU A 157 21.74 -2.35 -11.28
N PHE A 158 21.60 -1.37 -12.16
CA PHE A 158 22.44 -0.19 -12.13
C PHE A 158 22.18 0.59 -10.83
N GLY A 159 23.24 0.90 -10.08
CA GLY A 159 23.13 1.73 -8.87
C GLY A 159 22.31 1.08 -7.74
N GLN A 160 22.39 -0.24 -7.56
CA GLN A 160 21.65 -0.95 -6.50
C GLN A 160 21.85 -0.32 -5.11
N THR A 161 23.09 0.00 -4.74
CA THR A 161 23.40 0.66 -3.46
C THR A 161 22.71 2.01 -3.32
N SER A 162 22.73 2.84 -4.38
CA SER A 162 22.02 4.13 -4.37
C SER A 162 20.50 3.98 -4.26
N MET A 163 19.93 2.95 -4.88
CA MET A 163 18.49 2.67 -4.76
C MET A 163 18.12 2.22 -3.35
N THR A 164 18.94 1.37 -2.72
CA THR A 164 18.73 0.98 -1.31
C THR A 164 18.78 2.18 -0.38
N PHE A 165 19.80 3.06 -0.52
CA PHE A 165 19.87 4.28 0.28
C PHE A 165 18.70 5.22 0.00
N ALA A 166 18.25 5.34 -1.25
CA ALA A 166 17.08 6.15 -1.60
C ALA A 166 15.81 5.61 -0.90
N SER A 167 15.58 4.30 -0.89
CA SER A 167 14.45 3.68 -0.20
C SER A 167 14.51 3.91 1.32
N ILE A 168 15.69 3.79 1.94
CA ILE A 168 15.88 4.09 3.37
C ILE A 168 15.58 5.58 3.65
N TRP A 169 16.08 6.49 2.81
CA TRP A 169 15.83 7.92 2.97
C TRP A 169 14.35 8.29 2.81
N ILE A 170 13.66 7.68 1.84
CA ILE A 170 12.19 7.84 1.69
C ILE A 170 11.48 7.36 2.96
N ALA A 171 11.88 6.22 3.51
CA ALA A 171 11.27 5.68 4.71
C ALA A 171 11.54 6.55 5.97
N VAL A 172 12.75 7.08 6.14
CA VAL A 172 13.06 7.96 7.29
C VAL A 172 12.38 9.31 7.16
N LEU A 173 12.44 9.94 5.98
CA LEU A 173 11.85 11.26 5.79
C LEU A 173 10.31 11.20 5.74
N GLY A 174 9.73 10.07 5.31
CA GLY A 174 8.29 9.87 5.24
C GLY A 174 7.56 10.01 6.58
N THR A 175 8.23 9.80 7.72
CA THR A 175 7.64 10.04 9.04
C THR A 175 7.73 11.51 9.49
N SER A 176 8.44 12.36 8.74
CA SER A 176 8.74 13.75 9.12
C SER A 176 7.90 14.80 8.37
N VAL A 177 6.95 14.39 7.54
CA VAL A 177 6.24 15.30 6.61
C VAL A 177 4.72 15.30 6.72
N TRP A 178 4.13 14.56 7.67
CA TRP A 178 2.68 14.39 7.80
C TRP A 178 1.88 15.70 7.90
N GLY A 179 2.50 16.77 8.41
CA GLY A 179 1.87 18.09 8.56
C GLY A 179 1.40 18.71 7.24
N HIS A 180 1.86 18.23 6.09
CA HIS A 180 1.36 18.70 4.79
C HIS A 180 -0.11 18.38 4.51
N HIS A 181 -0.69 17.39 5.20
CA HIS A 181 -2.10 17.05 5.03
C HIS A 181 -3.05 18.03 5.74
N ILE A 182 -2.49 18.87 6.63
CA ILE A 182 -3.24 19.73 7.56
C ILE A 182 -2.84 21.21 7.41
N TYR A 183 -2.36 21.63 6.25
CA TYR A 183 -1.94 23.03 6.02
C TYR A 183 -3.05 24.07 6.27
N THR A 184 -4.30 23.68 6.01
CA THR A 184 -5.49 24.50 6.18
C THR A 184 -6.12 24.38 7.58
N ALA A 185 -5.59 23.49 8.44
CA ALA A 185 -6.14 23.20 9.76
C ALA A 185 -5.68 24.20 10.86
N GLY A 186 -5.16 25.37 10.47
CA GLY A 186 -4.78 26.43 11.42
C GLY A 186 -3.35 26.35 11.98
N LEU A 187 -2.46 25.61 11.32
CA LEU A 187 -1.03 25.59 11.69
C LEU A 187 -0.38 26.98 11.58
N ASP A 188 0.54 27.29 12.49
CA ASP A 188 1.35 28.51 12.45
C ASP A 188 2.25 28.56 11.19
N ILE A 189 2.73 29.74 10.86
CA ILE A 189 3.47 29.95 9.61
C ILE A 189 4.81 29.23 9.57
N ASP A 190 5.49 29.08 10.71
CA ASP A 190 6.81 28.47 10.80
C ASP A 190 6.69 26.95 10.65
N THR A 191 5.71 26.34 11.33
CA THR A 191 5.38 24.92 11.19
C THR A 191 4.99 24.57 9.76
N ARG A 192 4.16 25.39 9.09
CA ARG A 192 3.84 25.16 7.68
C ARG A 192 5.07 25.29 6.78
N THR A 193 5.94 26.26 7.04
CA THR A 193 7.16 26.47 6.26
C THR A 193 8.11 25.28 6.40
N TYR A 194 8.28 24.75 7.62
CA TYR A 194 9.04 23.53 7.88
C TYR A 194 8.49 22.34 7.07
N PHE A 195 7.19 22.03 7.22
CA PHE A 195 6.60 20.88 6.53
C PHE A 195 6.63 21.01 5.00
N ARG A 196 6.52 22.22 4.47
CA ARG A 196 6.71 22.49 3.03
C ARG A 196 8.12 22.16 2.58
N ALA A 197 9.12 22.67 3.30
CA ALA A 197 10.53 22.41 2.98
C ALA A 197 10.85 20.91 3.06
N ALA A 198 10.42 20.24 4.13
CA ALA A 198 10.66 18.81 4.34
C ALA A 198 9.99 17.94 3.25
N THR A 199 8.75 18.25 2.86
CA THR A 199 8.05 17.54 1.77
C THR A 199 8.74 17.73 0.43
N ILE A 200 9.24 18.95 0.15
CA ILE A 200 10.03 19.22 -1.06
C ILE A 200 11.31 18.37 -1.06
N ILE A 201 12.01 18.23 0.06
CA ILE A 201 13.25 17.45 0.13
C ILE A 201 13.02 15.98 -0.28
N ILE A 202 11.90 15.38 0.12
CA ILE A 202 11.51 14.03 -0.34
C ILE A 202 11.12 14.01 -1.83
N ALA A 203 10.61 15.12 -2.34
CA ALA A 203 10.26 15.30 -3.74
C ALA A 203 11.46 15.67 -4.63
N ILE A 204 12.62 16.09 -4.10
CA ILE A 204 13.81 16.47 -4.88
C ILE A 204 14.35 15.32 -5.74
N PRO A 205 14.27 14.04 -5.34
CA PRO A 205 14.53 12.92 -6.24
C PRO A 205 13.49 12.73 -7.38
N ARG A 206 12.34 13.44 -7.38
CA ARG A 206 11.19 13.13 -8.28
C ARG A 206 10.55 14.32 -9.03
N ALA A 207 10.40 15.52 -8.47
CA ALA A 207 9.83 16.66 -9.19
C ALA A 207 10.03 17.99 -8.45
N VAL A 208 10.71 18.95 -9.06
CA VAL A 208 10.90 20.30 -8.51
C VAL A 208 10.07 21.33 -9.30
N LYS A 209 9.40 22.21 -8.54
CA LYS A 209 8.81 23.53 -8.85
C LYS A 209 7.31 23.70 -9.15
N ILE A 210 6.56 22.74 -9.68
CA ILE A 210 5.15 23.00 -10.07
C ILE A 210 4.13 22.80 -8.92
N PHE A 211 4.39 21.93 -7.94
CA PHE A 211 3.40 21.56 -6.91
C PHE A 211 3.19 22.58 -5.78
N ASN A 212 4.17 23.47 -5.53
CA ASN A 212 4.22 24.30 -4.31
C ASN A 212 3.10 25.36 -4.21
N TRP A 213 2.65 25.92 -5.34
CA TRP A 213 1.56 26.90 -5.34
C TRP A 213 0.18 26.26 -5.49
N LEU A 214 0.13 25.06 -6.08
CA LEU A 214 -1.12 24.35 -6.33
C LEU A 214 -1.64 23.67 -5.05
N ASP A 215 -0.77 23.10 -4.22
CA ASP A 215 -1.22 22.28 -3.08
C ASP A 215 -1.99 23.07 -2.00
N VAL A 216 -1.67 24.36 -1.81
CA VAL A 216 -2.42 25.24 -0.87
C VAL A 216 -3.78 25.67 -1.42
N VAL A 217 -3.85 25.95 -2.73
CA VAL A 217 -5.09 26.40 -3.38
C VAL A 217 -6.01 25.22 -3.68
N LEU A 218 -5.45 24.04 -3.90
CA LEU A 218 -6.16 22.84 -4.34
C LEU A 218 -6.35 21.80 -3.22
N HIS A 219 -5.96 22.13 -1.98
CA HIS A 219 -6.29 21.31 -0.82
C HIS A 219 -7.81 21.08 -0.74
N ASP A 220 -8.21 19.88 -0.34
CA ASP A 220 -9.62 19.44 -0.32
C ASP A 220 -10.37 19.47 -1.67
N THR A 221 -9.69 19.64 -2.80
CA THR A 221 -10.30 19.55 -4.14
C THR A 221 -10.10 18.18 -4.80
N TYR A 222 -10.79 17.97 -5.93
CA TYR A 222 -10.57 16.83 -6.81
C TYR A 222 -9.13 16.72 -7.36
N TYR A 223 -8.30 17.77 -7.27
CA TYR A 223 -6.90 17.69 -7.70
C TYR A 223 -6.07 16.77 -6.79
N VAL A 224 -6.26 16.86 -5.47
CA VAL A 224 -5.59 15.98 -4.50
C VAL A 224 -6.07 14.54 -4.70
N VAL A 225 -7.36 14.35 -4.99
CA VAL A 225 -7.92 13.04 -5.35
C VAL A 225 -7.21 12.49 -6.59
N ALA A 226 -7.08 13.29 -7.64
CA ALA A 226 -6.41 12.90 -8.88
C ALA A 226 -4.94 12.52 -8.64
N HIS A 227 -4.17 13.38 -7.96
CA HIS A 227 -2.77 13.14 -7.63
C HIS A 227 -2.57 11.83 -6.87
N PHE A 228 -3.36 11.60 -5.81
CA PHE A 228 -3.28 10.39 -5.00
C PHE A 228 -3.67 9.14 -5.79
N HIS A 229 -4.73 9.20 -6.60
CA HIS A 229 -5.13 8.05 -7.42
C HIS A 229 -4.14 7.76 -8.55
N TYR A 230 -3.44 8.76 -9.09
CA TYR A 230 -2.36 8.50 -10.05
C TYR A 230 -1.21 7.72 -9.40
N THR A 231 -0.79 8.08 -8.19
CA THR A 231 0.30 7.36 -7.50
C THR A 231 -0.14 6.00 -6.97
N LEU A 232 -1.38 5.86 -6.48
CA LEU A 232 -1.90 4.60 -5.96
C LEU A 232 -2.37 3.65 -7.07
N SER A 233 -3.08 4.14 -8.10
CA SER A 233 -3.53 3.31 -9.21
C SER A 233 -2.40 2.99 -10.18
N LEU A 234 -1.85 3.98 -10.89
CA LEU A 234 -0.80 3.74 -11.90
C LEU A 234 0.56 3.39 -11.29
N GLY A 235 0.78 3.69 -10.00
CA GLY A 235 1.95 3.23 -9.26
C GLY A 235 1.68 1.89 -8.58
N ALA A 236 0.97 1.91 -7.46
CA ALA A 236 0.87 0.72 -6.60
C ALA A 236 0.10 -0.44 -7.24
N VAL A 237 -1.10 -0.20 -7.79
CA VAL A 237 -1.91 -1.27 -8.40
C VAL A 237 -1.22 -1.89 -9.61
N TYR A 238 -0.62 -1.08 -10.48
CA TYR A 238 0.15 -1.60 -11.63
C TYR A 238 1.41 -2.36 -11.19
N GLY A 239 2.07 -1.91 -10.12
CA GLY A 239 3.15 -2.65 -9.49
C GLY A 239 2.72 -4.02 -9.00
N ILE A 240 1.55 -4.11 -8.35
CA ILE A 240 0.97 -5.38 -7.91
C ILE A 240 0.66 -6.28 -9.11
N PHE A 241 0.03 -5.75 -10.18
CA PHE A 241 -0.19 -6.51 -11.41
C PHE A 241 1.12 -6.98 -12.06
N CYS A 242 2.16 -6.15 -12.05
CA CYS A 242 3.49 -6.54 -12.55
C CYS A 242 4.06 -7.72 -11.76
N GLY A 243 4.00 -7.66 -10.42
CA GLY A 243 4.43 -8.76 -9.57
C GLY A 243 3.59 -10.01 -9.76
N PHE A 244 2.29 -9.85 -9.93
CA PHE A 244 1.36 -10.93 -10.23
C PHE A 244 1.71 -11.63 -11.55
N CYS A 245 1.93 -10.87 -12.62
CA CYS A 245 2.32 -11.41 -13.92
C CYS A 245 3.71 -12.08 -13.89
N LEU A 246 4.61 -11.64 -13.01
CA LEU A 246 5.95 -12.19 -12.86
C LEU A 246 5.95 -13.50 -12.06
N TRP A 247 5.34 -13.50 -10.87
CA TRP A 247 5.46 -14.60 -9.91
C TRP A 247 4.28 -15.56 -9.90
N LEU A 248 3.08 -15.19 -10.34
CA LEU A 248 1.98 -16.15 -10.36
C LEU A 248 2.24 -17.34 -11.30
N PRO A 249 2.77 -17.13 -12.54
CA PRO A 249 3.17 -18.23 -13.40
C PRO A 249 4.23 -19.14 -12.77
N TYR A 250 5.15 -18.53 -12.01
CA TYR A 250 6.20 -19.26 -11.29
C TYR A 250 5.64 -20.11 -10.15
N MET A 251 4.79 -19.52 -9.29
CA MET A 251 4.27 -20.18 -8.09
C MET A 251 3.33 -21.35 -8.39
N TYR A 252 2.60 -21.30 -9.52
CA TYR A 252 1.57 -22.29 -9.86
C TYR A 252 1.86 -23.05 -11.16
N GLY A 253 2.92 -22.70 -11.91
CA GLY A 253 3.24 -23.33 -13.19
C GLY A 253 2.25 -23.04 -14.32
N ILE A 254 1.50 -21.94 -14.23
CA ILE A 254 0.45 -21.57 -15.20
C ILE A 254 0.91 -20.46 -16.13
N SER A 255 0.55 -20.52 -17.41
CA SER A 255 0.82 -19.44 -18.36
C SER A 255 -0.45 -18.63 -18.67
N PHE A 256 -0.25 -17.36 -19.01
CA PHE A 256 -1.33 -16.46 -19.39
C PHE A 256 -1.41 -16.30 -20.91
N ASP A 257 -2.61 -16.02 -21.42
CA ASP A 257 -2.78 -15.60 -22.79
C ASP A 257 -2.23 -14.18 -23.00
N GLY A 258 -1.15 -14.06 -23.79
CA GLY A 258 -0.44 -12.79 -23.99
C GLY A 258 -1.29 -11.73 -24.69
N SER A 259 -2.11 -12.13 -25.66
CA SER A 259 -2.99 -11.20 -26.39
C SER A 259 -4.06 -10.62 -25.45
N LEU A 260 -4.72 -11.47 -24.66
CA LEU A 260 -5.69 -11.02 -23.67
C LEU A 260 -5.05 -10.16 -22.57
N MET A 261 -3.84 -10.51 -22.12
CA MET A 261 -3.10 -9.70 -21.13
C MET A 261 -2.79 -8.29 -21.66
N ILE A 262 -2.36 -8.16 -22.91
CA ILE A 262 -2.13 -6.85 -23.55
C ILE A 262 -3.45 -6.06 -23.64
N ALA A 263 -4.56 -6.71 -24.01
CA ALA A 263 -5.87 -6.07 -24.04
C ALA A 263 -6.29 -5.56 -22.65
N ILE A 264 -6.13 -6.38 -21.61
CA ILE A 264 -6.39 -6.02 -20.21
C ILE A 264 -5.54 -4.82 -19.81
N PHE A 265 -4.24 -4.82 -20.11
CA PHE A 265 -3.35 -3.70 -19.84
C PHE A 265 -3.87 -2.40 -20.48
N PHE A 266 -4.25 -2.41 -21.75
CA PHE A 266 -4.77 -1.21 -22.41
C PHE A 266 -6.14 -0.78 -21.85
N CYS A 267 -7.02 -1.71 -21.49
CA CYS A 267 -8.28 -1.39 -20.81
C CYS A 267 -8.02 -0.68 -19.48
N PHE A 268 -7.15 -1.21 -18.62
CA PHE A 268 -6.77 -0.53 -17.39
C PHE A 268 -6.08 0.81 -17.68
N PHE A 269 -5.16 0.89 -18.63
CA PHE A 269 -4.37 2.09 -18.89
C PHE A 269 -5.21 3.24 -19.40
N ILE A 270 -6.05 2.97 -20.39
CA ILE A 270 -6.98 3.96 -20.94
C ILE A 270 -8.04 4.29 -19.89
N GLY A 271 -8.60 3.28 -19.23
CA GLY A 271 -9.63 3.44 -18.20
C GLY A 271 -9.17 4.35 -17.05
N THR A 272 -8.04 4.05 -16.41
CA THR A 272 -7.54 4.83 -15.26
C THR A 272 -7.15 6.25 -15.66
N ASN A 273 -6.58 6.46 -16.85
CA ASN A 273 -6.27 7.82 -17.31
C ASN A 273 -7.54 8.62 -17.59
N ILE A 274 -8.55 8.03 -18.25
CA ILE A 274 -9.84 8.69 -18.46
C ILE A 274 -10.57 8.94 -17.14
N THR A 275 -10.43 8.07 -16.14
CA THR A 275 -11.01 8.28 -14.80
C THR A 275 -10.38 9.45 -14.07
N PHE A 276 -9.05 9.44 -13.92
CA PHE A 276 -8.37 10.34 -12.98
C PHE A 276 -7.85 11.62 -13.65
N PHE A 277 -7.55 11.63 -14.95
CA PHE A 277 -7.03 12.82 -15.62
C PHE A 277 -8.01 14.01 -15.56
N PRO A 278 -9.32 13.83 -15.87
CA PRO A 278 -10.30 14.93 -15.79
C PRO A 278 -10.42 15.56 -14.40
N MET A 279 -10.17 14.78 -13.34
CA MET A 279 -10.24 15.26 -11.96
C MET A 279 -9.23 16.38 -11.66
N HIS A 280 -8.09 16.44 -12.36
CA HIS A 280 -7.15 17.55 -12.21
C HIS A 280 -7.79 18.87 -12.66
N PHE A 281 -8.52 18.86 -13.78
CA PHE A 281 -9.19 20.06 -14.29
C PHE A 281 -10.37 20.47 -13.40
N ALA A 282 -11.18 19.50 -12.96
CA ALA A 282 -12.24 19.76 -12.00
C ALA A 282 -11.70 20.34 -10.68
N GLY A 283 -10.58 19.80 -10.20
CA GLY A 283 -9.89 20.28 -9.00
C GLY A 283 -9.35 21.70 -9.16
N ILE A 284 -8.71 22.02 -10.28
CA ILE A 284 -8.22 23.38 -10.60
C ILE A 284 -9.36 24.40 -10.64
N GLN A 285 -10.55 23.98 -11.07
CA GLN A 285 -11.75 24.82 -11.04
C GLN A 285 -12.39 24.93 -9.65
N GLY A 286 -11.85 24.24 -8.64
CA GLY A 286 -12.31 24.32 -7.25
C GLY A 286 -13.41 23.31 -6.90
N MET A 287 -13.57 22.23 -7.66
CA MET A 287 -14.53 21.18 -7.30
C MET A 287 -14.14 20.54 -5.95
N PRO A 288 -14.98 20.66 -4.91
CA PRO A 288 -14.69 20.10 -3.59
C PRO A 288 -14.83 18.58 -3.60
N ARG A 289 -14.01 17.89 -2.81
CA ARG A 289 -14.10 16.42 -2.63
C ARG A 289 -15.23 16.03 -1.68
N LYS A 290 -15.63 14.76 -1.72
CA LYS A 290 -16.62 14.14 -0.79
C LYS A 290 -18.00 14.82 -0.80
N VAL A 291 -18.41 15.35 -1.94
CA VAL A 291 -19.76 15.87 -2.16
C VAL A 291 -20.58 14.85 -2.94
N LEU A 292 -21.87 14.73 -2.60
CA LEU A 292 -22.80 13.84 -3.30
C LEU A 292 -23.20 14.40 -4.67
N ASP A 293 -23.37 15.72 -4.76
CA ASP A 293 -23.84 16.42 -5.94
C ASP A 293 -22.93 17.61 -6.26
N TYR A 294 -22.93 18.07 -7.51
CA TYR A 294 -22.02 19.09 -8.02
C TYR A 294 -22.68 20.02 -9.04
N PRO A 295 -22.25 21.29 -9.13
CA PRO A 295 -22.74 22.21 -10.15
C PRO A 295 -22.52 21.70 -11.59
N ASP A 296 -23.46 22.02 -12.49
CA ASP A 296 -23.47 21.55 -13.89
C ASP A 296 -22.18 21.87 -14.67
N CYS A 297 -21.41 22.89 -14.27
CA CYS A 297 -20.14 23.24 -14.89
C CYS A 297 -19.08 22.12 -14.80
N TYR A 298 -19.19 21.21 -13.82
CA TYR A 298 -18.29 20.07 -13.66
C TYR A 298 -18.73 18.82 -14.41
N SER A 299 -19.94 18.80 -14.97
CA SER A 299 -20.56 17.62 -15.59
C SER A 299 -19.65 16.96 -16.64
N ILE A 300 -18.98 17.75 -17.48
CA ILE A 300 -18.10 17.23 -18.51
C ILE A 300 -16.97 16.37 -17.94
N PHE A 301 -16.32 16.81 -16.86
CA PHE A 301 -15.22 16.06 -16.24
C PHE A 301 -15.73 14.78 -15.57
N GLN A 302 -16.90 14.84 -14.95
CA GLN A 302 -17.50 13.71 -14.25
C GLN A 302 -18.04 12.65 -15.19
N VAL A 303 -18.58 13.04 -16.37
CA VAL A 303 -18.98 12.11 -17.42
C VAL A 303 -17.76 11.34 -17.94
N PHE A 304 -16.67 12.03 -18.28
CA PHE A 304 -15.44 11.35 -18.69
C PHE A 304 -14.90 10.45 -17.57
N SER A 305 -14.84 10.94 -16.34
CA SER A 305 -14.35 10.16 -15.20
C SER A 305 -15.14 8.86 -15.01
N SER A 306 -16.46 8.94 -15.15
CA SER A 306 -17.39 7.79 -15.06
C SER A 306 -17.21 6.82 -16.23
N LEU A 307 -17.00 7.32 -17.46
CA LEU A 307 -16.71 6.45 -18.60
C LEU A 307 -15.40 5.67 -18.41
N GLY A 308 -14.35 6.34 -17.90
CA GLY A 308 -13.08 5.69 -17.58
C GLY A 308 -13.23 4.59 -16.52
N SER A 309 -14.09 4.80 -15.52
CA SER A 309 -14.27 3.81 -14.45
C SER A 309 -15.00 2.56 -14.96
N VAL A 310 -15.95 2.72 -15.89
CA VAL A 310 -16.59 1.60 -16.60
C VAL A 310 -15.58 0.83 -17.44
N ILE A 311 -14.70 1.51 -18.19
CA ILE A 311 -13.64 0.84 -18.98
C ILE A 311 -12.70 0.05 -18.05
N THR A 312 -12.32 0.64 -16.91
CA THR A 312 -11.48 -0.03 -15.91
C THR A 312 -12.18 -1.25 -15.32
N PHE A 313 -13.49 -1.16 -15.05
CA PHE A 313 -14.29 -2.28 -14.55
C PHE A 313 -14.41 -3.42 -15.57
N ILE A 314 -14.53 -3.11 -16.86
CA ILE A 314 -14.46 -4.11 -17.93
C ILE A 314 -13.09 -4.79 -17.92
N GLY A 315 -12.00 -4.02 -17.78
CA GLY A 315 -10.64 -4.56 -17.62
C GLY A 315 -10.53 -5.52 -16.43
N PHE A 316 -11.15 -5.19 -15.30
CA PHE A 316 -11.21 -6.08 -14.13
C PHE A 316 -11.97 -7.38 -14.41
N ILE A 317 -13.12 -7.34 -15.09
CA ILE A 317 -13.85 -8.55 -15.49
C ILE A 317 -12.99 -9.42 -16.41
N LEU A 318 -12.34 -8.81 -17.42
CA LEU A 318 -11.45 -9.52 -18.34
C LEU A 318 -10.26 -10.16 -17.62
N PHE A 319 -9.70 -9.48 -16.61
CA PHE A 319 -8.63 -10.03 -15.78
C PHE A 319 -9.09 -11.25 -14.98
N ASN A 320 -10.26 -11.18 -14.34
CA ASN A 320 -10.82 -12.35 -13.63
C ASN A 320 -11.11 -13.51 -14.60
N TYR A 321 -11.59 -13.21 -15.80
CA TYR A 321 -11.76 -14.23 -16.83
C TYR A 321 -10.42 -14.87 -17.23
N LEU A 322 -9.38 -14.08 -17.49
CA LEU A 322 -8.03 -14.59 -17.79
C LEU A 322 -7.51 -15.51 -16.68
N MET A 323 -7.79 -15.15 -15.41
CA MET A 323 -7.41 -15.95 -14.25
C MET A 323 -8.11 -17.31 -14.18
N ILE A 324 -9.40 -17.32 -14.48
CA ILE A 324 -10.17 -18.56 -14.56
C ILE A 324 -9.64 -19.39 -15.75
N ASP A 325 -9.45 -18.77 -16.91
CA ASP A 325 -8.94 -19.44 -18.11
C ASP A 325 -7.58 -20.12 -17.86
N SER A 326 -6.62 -19.41 -17.25
CA SER A 326 -5.28 -19.94 -16.99
C SER A 326 -5.27 -21.11 -16.01
N ILE A 327 -6.12 -21.09 -14.99
CA ILE A 327 -6.23 -22.16 -13.99
C ILE A 327 -6.90 -23.40 -14.59
N PHE A 328 -8.00 -23.25 -15.34
CA PHE A 328 -8.78 -24.38 -15.84
C PHE A 328 -8.22 -25.00 -17.13
N PHE A 329 -7.63 -24.20 -18.02
CA PHE A 329 -7.12 -24.69 -19.31
C PHE A 329 -5.61 -24.96 -19.32
N SER A 330 -4.96 -24.87 -18.14
CA SER A 330 -3.64 -25.44 -17.81
C SER A 330 -2.60 -25.38 -18.94
N ARG A 331 -2.26 -24.16 -19.36
CA ARG A 331 -1.08 -23.92 -20.21
C ARG A 331 0.16 -24.04 -19.32
N PHE A 332 0.76 -25.22 -19.24
CA PHE A 332 1.92 -25.46 -18.38
C PHE A 332 3.15 -24.65 -18.83
N LEU A 333 3.79 -23.96 -17.89
CA LEU A 333 5.06 -23.30 -18.12
C LEU A 333 6.22 -24.27 -17.84
N GLY A 334 7.19 -24.36 -18.76
CA GLY A 334 8.41 -25.14 -18.56
C GLY A 334 9.45 -24.41 -17.71
N ILE A 335 10.32 -25.16 -17.02
CA ILE A 335 11.41 -24.63 -16.17
C ILE A 335 12.36 -23.68 -16.94
N SER A 336 12.53 -23.89 -18.26
CA SER A 336 13.43 -23.10 -19.11
C SER A 336 13.03 -21.64 -19.33
N PHE A 337 11.92 -21.17 -18.75
CA PHE A 337 11.42 -19.80 -18.89
C PHE A 337 12.01 -18.81 -17.86
N TYR A 338 12.66 -19.32 -16.81
CA TYR A 338 13.19 -18.50 -15.72
C TYR A 338 14.71 -18.54 -15.68
N ASN A 339 15.33 -17.35 -15.61
CA ASN A 339 16.78 -17.22 -15.45
C ASN A 339 17.18 -17.26 -13.97
N GLY A 340 18.34 -17.85 -13.68
CA GLY A 340 18.85 -18.09 -12.32
C GLY A 340 19.35 -16.86 -11.55
N HIS A 341 19.00 -15.64 -11.94
CA HIS A 341 19.49 -14.39 -11.34
C HIS A 341 19.10 -14.22 -9.86
N SER A 342 17.98 -14.81 -9.45
CA SER A 342 17.57 -14.87 -8.05
C SER A 342 17.47 -16.33 -7.60
N PRO A 343 17.85 -16.64 -6.34
CA PRO A 343 17.61 -17.95 -5.74
C PRO A 343 16.16 -18.41 -5.82
N SER A 344 15.22 -17.47 -5.97
CA SER A 344 13.79 -17.78 -6.15
C SER A 344 13.46 -18.39 -7.50
N TYR A 345 14.39 -18.46 -8.46
CA TYR A 345 14.15 -19.02 -9.80
C TYR A 345 14.99 -20.28 -10.04
N ILE A 346 15.72 -20.74 -9.03
CA ILE A 346 16.60 -21.92 -9.10
C ILE A 346 15.82 -23.21 -8.78
N SER A 347 14.73 -23.11 -8.00
CA SER A 347 13.86 -24.23 -7.66
C SER A 347 12.81 -24.53 -8.74
N ASN A 348 12.16 -25.70 -8.60
CA ASN A 348 11.12 -26.17 -9.51
C ASN A 348 10.01 -25.13 -9.75
N VAL A 349 9.30 -25.30 -10.86
CA VAL A 349 8.10 -24.53 -11.23
C VAL A 349 6.92 -25.51 -11.28
N PRO A 350 6.02 -25.53 -10.28
CA PRO A 350 6.01 -24.73 -9.06
C PRO A 350 7.06 -25.17 -8.01
N PRO A 351 7.42 -24.30 -7.04
CA PRO A 351 8.38 -24.64 -5.99
C PRO A 351 7.89 -25.80 -5.12
N LEU A 352 8.80 -26.66 -4.69
CA LEU A 352 8.48 -27.72 -3.74
C LEU A 352 8.34 -27.13 -2.32
N PRO A 353 7.53 -27.73 -1.43
CA PRO A 353 7.44 -27.29 -0.03
C PRO A 353 8.80 -27.19 0.67
N ASP A 354 9.75 -28.06 0.29
CA ASP A 354 11.08 -28.19 0.89
C ASP A 354 12.21 -27.58 0.05
N SER A 355 11.90 -26.56 -0.77
CA SER A 355 12.80 -26.00 -1.80
C SER A 355 14.21 -25.58 -1.34
N PHE A 356 14.42 -25.38 -0.03
CA PHE A 356 15.70 -24.93 0.55
C PHE A 356 16.12 -25.69 1.82
N LEU A 357 15.74 -26.96 1.99
CA LEU A 357 16.30 -27.79 3.07
C LEU A 357 17.84 -27.89 2.92
N GLU A 358 18.58 -27.79 4.03
CA GLU A 358 20.06 -27.80 4.08
C GLU A 358 20.68 -28.99 3.33
N GLU A 359 20.03 -30.15 3.34
CA GLU A 359 20.47 -31.36 2.61
C GLU A 359 20.55 -31.18 1.08
N ILE A 360 19.82 -30.21 0.51
CA ILE A 360 19.77 -29.95 -0.94
C ILE A 360 20.77 -28.85 -1.36
N LEU A 361 21.13 -27.93 -0.45
CA LEU A 361 21.96 -26.76 -0.75
C LEU A 361 23.45 -26.94 -0.44
N GLY A 362 23.84 -27.93 0.38
CA GLY A 362 25.26 -28.23 0.64
C GLY A 362 26.06 -27.06 1.24
N PHE A 363 25.39 -26.10 1.88
CA PHE A 363 26.01 -24.97 2.56
C PHE A 363 25.70 -25.05 4.06
N ASP A 364 26.74 -25.28 4.85
CA ASP A 364 26.72 -25.19 6.31
C ASP A 364 26.42 -23.75 6.73
N ILE A 365 25.14 -23.39 6.89
CA ILE A 365 24.76 -22.16 7.59
C ILE A 365 24.78 -22.50 9.08
N VAL A 366 25.91 -22.16 9.73
CA VAL A 366 26.05 -22.26 11.18
C VAL A 366 24.99 -21.37 11.83
N VAL A 367 23.88 -21.98 12.24
CA VAL A 367 22.90 -21.41 13.17
C VAL A 367 23.58 -21.31 14.53
N LEU A 368 24.22 -20.17 14.80
CA LEU A 368 24.58 -19.77 16.15
C LEU A 368 23.61 -18.68 16.60
N VAL A 369 23.09 -18.85 17.83
CA VAL A 369 22.38 -17.86 18.66
C VAL A 369 20.84 -17.85 18.52
N MET A 370 20.18 -18.71 19.32
CA MET A 370 19.27 -18.29 20.42
C MET A 370 18.46 -19.50 20.94
N ILE A 371 19.13 -20.41 21.66
CA ILE A 371 18.51 -21.19 22.74
C ILE A 371 19.18 -20.72 24.01
N GLU A 372 18.74 -19.58 24.52
CA GLU A 372 18.88 -19.19 25.92
C GLU A 372 18.04 -17.93 26.11
N ILE A 373 16.82 -18.12 26.61
CA ILE A 373 16.16 -17.37 27.69
C ILE A 373 14.77 -18.01 27.82
N LEU A 374 14.67 -18.90 28.80
CA LEU A 374 13.44 -19.19 29.54
C LEU A 374 13.04 -17.97 30.37
#